data_AF-A0A6V7JYJ6-F1
#
_entry.id   AF-A0A6V7JYJ6-F1
#
_cell.length_a   1.000
_cell.length_b   1.000
_cell.length_c   1.000
_cell.angle_alpha   90.00
_cell.angle_beta   90.00
_cell.angle_gamma   90.00
#
_symmetry.space_group_name_H-M   'P 1'
#
loop_
_entity.id
_entity.type
_entity.pdbx_description
1 polymer ?
#
loop_
_entity_poly.entity_id
_entity_poly.type
_entity_poly.pdbx_seq_one_letter_code
_entity_poly.pdbx_strand_id
1 'polypeptide(L)' 'MDMLHEQVNVEKTDKNADEKCVDLTSKSFYSNAAKYWENIPATVDGMLGGFGFISHTDIDGSQNFLSSLYE' A
#
# COMPACT_ATOMS: atom_id res chain seq x y z
N MET A 1 -20.29 -14.39 33.65
CA MET A 1 -20.55 -14.62 32.21
C MET A 1 -19.21 -14.94 31.60
N ASP A 2 -18.83 -16.20 31.81
CA ASP A 2 -17.55 -16.72 31.36
C ASP A 2 -17.66 -16.98 29.87
N MET A 3 -16.91 -16.20 29.09
CA MET A 3 -16.73 -16.41 27.67
C MET A 3 -15.76 -17.58 27.52
N LEU A 4 -16.30 -18.80 27.49
CA LEU A 4 -15.53 -20.03 27.30
C LEU A 4 -14.74 -19.93 25.98
N HIS A 5 -13.43 -20.09 26.09
CA HIS A 5 -12.53 -20.22 24.96
C HIS A 5 -12.78 -21.55 24.25
N GLU A 6 -13.47 -21.51 23.11
CA GLU A 6 -13.47 -22.59 22.13
C GLU A 6 -12.13 -22.54 21.38
N GLN A 7 -11.21 -23.44 21.74
CA GLN A 7 -9.95 -23.64 21.04
C GLN A 7 -10.24 -24.35 19.72
N VAL A 8 -10.23 -23.63 18.60
CA VAL A 8 -10.28 -24.24 17.27
C VAL A 8 -8.92 -24.88 16.98
N ASN A 9 -8.91 -26.21 16.95
CA ASN A 9 -7.77 -27.02 16.56
C ASN A 9 -7.75 -27.13 15.02
N VAL A 10 -7.03 -26.24 14.33
CA VAL A 10 -6.86 -26.36 12.87
C VAL A 10 -5.70 -27.30 12.58
N GLU A 11 -6.03 -28.53 12.22
CA GLU A 11 -5.14 -29.48 11.55
C GLU A 11 -4.50 -28.82 10.33
N LYS A 12 -3.16 -28.91 10.24
CA LYS A 12 -2.41 -28.57 9.03
C LYS A 12 -2.70 -29.63 7.98
N THR A 13 -3.48 -29.28 6.97
CA THR A 13 -3.61 -30.08 5.75
C THR A 13 -3.06 -29.32 4.55
N ASP A 14 -1.96 -29.87 4.06
CA ASP A 14 -1.41 -29.96 2.72
C ASP A 14 -1.51 -28.81 1.70
N LYS A 15 -0.33 -28.55 1.15
CA LYS A 15 0.00 -27.66 0.04
C LYS A 15 -0.86 -27.95 -1.19
N ASN A 16 -1.62 -26.96 -1.63
CA ASN A 16 -1.84 -26.75 -3.06
C ASN A 16 -1.37 -25.34 -3.41
N ALA A 17 -0.42 -25.26 -4.34
CA ALA A 17 0.33 -24.05 -4.68
C ALA A 17 -0.25 -23.42 -5.95
N ASP A 18 -1.45 -22.86 -5.84
CA ASP A 18 -2.04 -21.90 -6.77
C ASP A 18 -3.22 -21.28 -6.02
N GLU A 19 -3.42 -19.98 -6.13
CA GLU A 19 -4.27 -19.14 -5.27
C GLU A 19 -3.75 -18.90 -3.84
N LYS A 20 -2.71 -18.07 -3.73
CA LYS A 20 -2.41 -17.38 -2.47
C LYS A 20 -3.56 -16.41 -2.18
N CYS A 21 -4.44 -16.74 -1.23
CA CYS A 21 -5.38 -15.78 -0.69
C CYS A 21 -4.61 -14.53 -0.24
N VAL A 22 -5.02 -13.35 -0.72
CA VAL A 22 -4.44 -12.10 -0.25
C VAL A 22 -4.80 -11.99 1.21
N ASP A 23 -3.83 -12.30 2.07
CA ASP A 23 -3.88 -11.94 3.48
C ASP A 23 -4.06 -10.42 3.54
N LEU A 24 -5.23 -9.95 4.00
CA LEU A 24 -5.58 -8.54 4.15
C LEU A 24 -5.20 -7.98 5.51
N THR A 25 -4.35 -8.68 6.28
CA THR A 25 -3.83 -8.12 7.53
C THR A 25 -3.05 -6.83 7.29
N SER A 26 -3.03 -5.95 8.29
CA SER A 26 -2.21 -4.73 8.24
C SER A 26 -0.73 -5.02 7.96
N LYS A 27 -0.22 -6.15 8.45
CA LYS A 27 1.17 -6.58 8.26
C LYS A 27 1.49 -6.91 6.81
N SER A 28 0.63 -7.68 6.13
CA SER A 28 0.83 -8.03 4.72
C SER A 28 0.63 -6.81 3.81
N PHE A 29 -0.32 -5.91 4.13
CA PHE A 29 -0.53 -4.66 3.39
C PHE A 29 0.74 -3.81 3.31
N TYR A 30 1.34 -3.46 4.46
CA TYR A 30 2.56 -2.64 4.48
C TYR A 30 3.77 -3.36 3.89
N SER A 31 3.89 -4.67 4.12
CA SER A 31 4.99 -5.46 3.54
C SER A 31 4.91 -5.53 2.01
N ASN A 32 3.70 -5.61 1.45
CA ASN A 32 3.49 -5.62 0.01
C ASN A 32 3.73 -4.24 -0.60
N ALA A 33 3.28 -3.17 0.05
CA ALA A 33 3.51 -1.80 -0.40
C ALA A 33 5.02 -1.47 -0.43
N ALA A 34 5.78 -1.88 0.59
CA ALA A 34 7.23 -1.69 0.61
C ALA A 34 7.93 -2.40 -0.56
N LYS A 35 7.59 -3.67 -0.81
CA LYS A 35 8.12 -4.45 -1.94
C LYS A 35 7.76 -3.85 -3.29
N TYR A 36 6.58 -3.25 -3.41
CA TYR A 36 6.20 -2.54 -4.63
C TYR A 36 7.15 -1.37 -4.88
N TRP A 37 7.30 -0.46 -3.91
CA TRP A 37 8.14 0.73 -4.05
C TRP A 37 9.64 0.42 -4.18
N GLU A 38 10.13 -0.72 -3.67
CA GLU A 38 11.51 -1.19 -3.84
C GLU A 38 11.91 -1.36 -5.33
N ASN A 39 10.95 -1.70 -6.19
CA ASN A 39 11.20 -1.98 -7.61
C ASN A 39 10.88 -0.80 -8.54
N ILE A 40 10.32 0.29 -8.01
CA ILE A 40 10.00 1.48 -8.80
C ILE A 40 11.28 2.30 -9.02
N PRO A 41 11.61 2.70 -10.27
CA PRO A 41 12.76 3.55 -10.53
C PRO A 41 12.68 4.89 -9.77
N ALA A 42 13.80 5.36 -9.23
CA ALA A 42 13.90 6.64 -8.55
C ALA A 42 13.92 7.83 -9.55
N THR A 43 12.85 7.97 -10.33
CA THR A 43 12.65 9.03 -11.34
C THR A 43 11.31 9.72 -11.11
N VAL A 44 11.11 10.88 -11.73
CA VAL A 44 9.82 11.61 -11.67
C VAL A 44 8.67 10.72 -12.19
N ASP A 45 8.88 10.03 -13.31
CA ASP A 45 7.90 9.08 -13.84
C ASP A 45 7.68 7.88 -12.91
N GLY A 46 8.71 7.36 -12.24
CA GLY A 46 8.55 6.28 -11.28
C GLY A 46 7.67 6.71 -10.10
N MET A 47 7.92 7.91 -9.57
CA MET A 47 7.12 8.45 -8.46
C MET A 47 5.68 8.75 -8.84
N LEU A 48 5.45 9.15 -10.08
CA LEU A 48 4.13 9.51 -10.59
C LEU A 48 3.47 8.39 -11.41
N GLY A 49 3.99 7.15 -11.35
CA GLY A 49 3.38 6.00 -12.03
C GLY A 49 3.26 6.16 -13.56
N GLY A 50 4.21 6.85 -14.19
CA GLY A 50 4.20 7.17 -15.63
C GLY A 50 3.50 8.49 -15.98
N PHE A 51 3.04 9.25 -14.99
CA PHE A 51 2.42 10.57 -15.17
C PHE A 51 3.40 11.72 -14.90
N GLY A 52 4.69 11.60 -15.22
CA GLY A 52 5.66 12.67 -14.99
C GLY A 52 5.28 14.02 -15.63
N PHE A 53 4.51 13.99 -16.72
CA PHE A 53 4.04 15.17 -17.42
C PHE A 53 3.06 16.05 -16.64
N ILE A 54 2.42 15.55 -15.57
CA ILE A 54 1.56 16.37 -14.70
C ILE A 54 2.31 16.99 -13.51
N SER A 55 3.59 16.63 -13.31
CA SER A 55 4.36 17.05 -12.13
C SER A 55 4.39 18.58 -11.96
N HIS A 56 4.53 19.32 -13.06
CA HIS A 56 4.57 20.79 -13.00
C HIS A 56 3.23 21.37 -12.55
N THR A 57 2.12 20.89 -13.14
CA THR A 57 0.77 21.35 -12.78
C THR A 57 0.41 21.01 -11.33
N ASP A 58 0.83 19.86 -10.82
CA ASP A 58 0.62 19.45 -9.42
C ASP A 58 1.38 20.36 -8.43
N ILE A 59 2.64 20.68 -8.72
CA ILE A 59 3.46 21.60 -7.91
C ILE A 59 2.88 23.01 -7.92
N ASP A 60 2.55 23.55 -9.10
CA ASP A 60 2.02 24.91 -9.22
C ASP A 60 0.68 25.05 -8.48
N GLY A 61 -0.20 24.06 -8.59
CA GLY A 61 -1.46 24.01 -7.87
C GLY A 61 -1.25 23.97 -6.35
N SER A 62 -0.32 23.14 -5.89
CA SER A 62 0.05 23.03 -4.46
C SER A 62 0.64 24.33 -3.92
N GLN A 63 1.51 25.00 -4.69
CA GLN A 63 2.08 26.30 -4.33
C GLN A 63 0.99 27.36 -4.20
N ASN A 64 0.12 27.48 -5.20
CA ASN A 64 -0.99 28.44 -5.16
C ASN A 64 -1.93 28.18 -3.99
N PHE A 65 -2.23 26.91 -3.70
CA PHE A 65 -3.03 26.53 -2.55
C PHE A 65 -2.37 26.97 -1.24
N LEU A 66 -1.07 26.68 -1.05
CA LEU A 66 -0.36 27.10 0.16
C LEU A 66 -0.28 28.63 0.28
N SER A 67 0.00 29.35 -0.80
CA SER A 67 -0.02 30.81 -0.79
C SER A 67 -1.39 31.35 -0.34
N SER A 68 -2.49 30.78 -0.83
CA SER A 68 -3.84 31.22 -0.43
C SER A 68 -4.17 31.04 1.06
N LEU A 69 -3.41 30.23 1.80
CA LEU A 69 -3.59 30.01 3.24
C LEU A 69 -2.72 30.95 4.10
N TYR A 70 -1.66 31.52 3.52
CA TYR A 70 -0.63 32.26 4.25
C TYR A 70 -0.38 33.69 3.73
N GLU A 71 -1.02 34.10 2.64
CA GLU A 71 -1.17 35.50 2.20
C GLU A 71 -2.36 36.20 2.87
#